data_AF-A0A821QL15-F1
#
_entry.id   AF-A0A821QL15-F1
#
_cell.length_a   1.000
_cell.length_b   1.000
_cell.length_c   1.000
_cell.angle_alpha   90.00
_cell.angle_beta   90.00
_cell.angle_gamma   90.00
#
_symmetry.space_group_name_H-M   'P 1'
#
loop_
_entity.id
_entity.type
_entity.pdbx_description
1 polymer ?
#
loop_
_entity_poly.entity_id
_entity_poly.type
_entity_poly.pdbx_seq_one_letter_code
_entity_poly.pdbx_strand_id
1 'polypeptide(L)'
;SLVDHHNYFISEKDPTNDKMVLDIDLFRADKNYDPQVVRDSQKKRYKQVELVDQVIAYDKLWRTVRYEADAWNKIKNLSSRTVTEKKQAKENDGDSEEFNKDFTISLEIINAEFLAKLTIKQIIRLSTLIDTEIEKIKEKLIKIENERNMALYEIGNLVHESVPISDNEVKYTFCHISTCLFTIFIVGFQ
;
A
#
# COMPACT_ATOMS: atom_id res chain seq x y z
N SER A 1 -1.73 -22.61 -25.97
CA SER A 1 -1.92 -21.22 -25.51
C SER A 1 -1.45 -21.13 -24.08
N LEU A 2 -0.18 -20.74 -23.89
CA LEU A 2 0.42 -20.55 -22.57
C LEU A 2 -0.17 -19.29 -21.96
N VAL A 3 -1.05 -19.48 -20.98
CA VAL A 3 -1.56 -18.39 -20.15
C VAL A 3 -0.39 -17.99 -19.25
N ASP A 4 0.28 -16.91 -19.62
CA ASP A 4 1.16 -16.16 -18.75
C ASP A 4 0.31 -15.72 -17.54
N HIS A 5 0.35 -16.53 -16.48
CA HIS A 5 -0.08 -16.11 -15.17
C HIS A 5 0.87 -14.99 -14.75
N HIS A 6 0.48 -13.76 -15.08
CA HIS A 6 0.94 -12.58 -14.38
C HIS A 6 0.85 -12.91 -12.89
N ASN A 7 2.01 -13.16 -12.27
CA ASN A 7 2.22 -13.01 -10.83
C ASN A 7 2.04 -11.52 -10.53
N TYR A 8 0.80 -11.06 -10.68
CA TYR A 8 0.28 -9.94 -9.95
C TYR A 8 0.45 -10.40 -8.51
N PHE A 9 1.36 -9.75 -7.79
CA PHE A 9 1.47 -9.86 -6.36
C PHE A 9 0.16 -9.26 -5.82
N ILE A 10 -0.94 -10.02 -5.96
CA ILE A 10 -2.19 -9.80 -5.29
C ILE A 10 -1.77 -9.94 -3.84
N SER A 11 -1.64 -8.80 -3.16
CA SER A 11 -1.83 -8.79 -1.71
C SER A 11 -3.16 -9.51 -1.53
N GLU A 12 -3.07 -10.77 -1.11
CA GLU A 12 -4.22 -11.49 -0.57
C GLU A 12 -4.82 -10.50 0.42
N LYS A 13 -6.02 -10.00 0.12
CA LYS A 13 -6.73 -9.12 1.04
C LYS A 13 -6.86 -9.92 2.31
N ASP A 14 -6.07 -9.56 3.31
CA ASP A 14 -6.08 -10.21 4.61
C ASP A 14 -7.52 -10.12 5.12
N PRO A 15 -8.24 -11.24 5.27
CA PRO A 15 -9.68 -11.25 5.53
C PRO A 15 -10.06 -10.73 6.93
N THR A 16 -9.06 -10.29 7.71
CA THR A 16 -9.18 -9.70 9.04
C THR A 16 -9.23 -8.17 9.02
N ASN A 17 -8.98 -7.51 7.87
CA ASN A 17 -9.02 -6.05 7.75
C ASN A 17 -10.41 -5.50 7.38
N ASP A 18 -11.47 -6.22 7.75
CA ASP A 18 -12.86 -5.80 7.52
C ASP A 18 -13.38 -5.05 8.77
N LYS A 19 -13.59 -3.73 8.63
CA LYS A 19 -14.51 -2.86 9.41
C LYS A 19 -14.04 -1.91 10.51
N MET A 20 -12.77 -1.78 10.87
CA MET A 20 -12.39 -0.83 11.95
C MET A 20 -11.73 0.48 11.50
N VAL A 21 -11.51 0.69 10.20
CA VAL A 21 -10.80 1.86 9.67
C VAL A 21 -11.55 2.45 8.47
N LEU A 22 -11.44 3.76 8.29
CA LEU A 22 -11.92 4.44 7.09
C LEU A 22 -11.27 3.84 5.83
N ASP A 23 -12.07 3.72 4.77
CA ASP A 23 -11.57 3.24 3.48
C ASP A 23 -10.53 4.21 2.92
N ILE A 24 -9.36 3.67 2.55
CA ILE A 24 -8.27 4.43 1.94
C ILE A 24 -8.70 5.08 0.62
N ASP A 25 -9.69 4.51 -0.08
CA ASP A 25 -10.19 5.07 -1.33
C ASP A 25 -10.81 6.48 -1.14
N LEU A 26 -11.30 6.81 0.06
CA LEU A 26 -11.81 8.15 0.40
C LEU A 26 -10.73 9.24 0.35
N PHE A 27 -9.45 8.87 0.49
CA PHE A 27 -8.32 9.79 0.44
C PHE A 27 -7.79 9.98 -0.99
N ARG A 28 -8.37 9.29 -1.98
CA ARG A 28 -7.91 9.27 -3.37
C ARG A 28 -8.77 10.18 -4.25
N ALA A 29 -8.28 11.37 -4.54
CA ALA A 29 -8.93 12.33 -5.43
C ALA A 29 -9.20 11.76 -6.85
N ASP A 30 -8.33 10.86 -7.32
CA ASP A 30 -8.42 10.26 -8.66
C ASP A 30 -9.67 9.38 -8.87
N LYS A 31 -10.31 8.93 -7.78
CA LYS A 31 -11.48 8.03 -7.79
C LYS A 31 -12.82 8.74 -7.55
N ASN A 32 -12.88 10.06 -7.76
CA ASN A 32 -14.07 10.91 -7.51
C ASN A 32 -14.46 11.07 -6.03
N TYR A 33 -13.54 10.83 -5.09
CA TYR A 33 -13.74 11.15 -3.66
C TYR A 33 -13.05 12.47 -3.31
N ASP A 34 -13.63 13.25 -2.41
CA ASP A 34 -13.05 14.51 -1.94
C ASP A 34 -12.38 14.33 -0.56
N PRO A 35 -11.03 14.39 -0.48
CA PRO A 35 -10.30 14.31 0.78
C PRO A 35 -10.69 15.42 1.77
N GLN A 36 -11.30 16.51 1.30
CA GLN A 36 -11.74 17.62 2.15
C GLN A 36 -12.80 17.19 3.16
N VAL A 37 -13.65 16.22 2.82
CA VAL A 37 -14.67 15.68 3.73
C VAL A 37 -14.03 15.06 4.98
N VAL A 38 -12.90 14.35 4.79
CA VAL A 38 -12.16 13.75 5.91
C VAL A 38 -11.49 14.83 6.75
N ARG A 39 -10.92 15.87 6.12
CA ARG A 39 -10.32 17.02 6.82
C ARG A 39 -11.36 17.75 7.68
N ASP A 40 -12.54 18.00 7.14
CA ASP A 40 -13.61 18.70 7.85
C ASP A 40 -14.16 17.85 9.00
N SER A 41 -14.27 16.53 8.81
CA SER A 41 -14.60 15.58 9.88
C SER A 41 -13.57 15.63 11.03
N GLN A 42 -12.28 15.75 10.73
CA GLN A 42 -11.24 15.87 11.76
C GLN A 42 -11.28 17.21 12.49
N LYS A 43 -11.55 18.32 11.78
CA LYS A 43 -11.77 19.64 12.40
C LYS A 43 -12.96 19.63 13.36
N LYS A 44 -14.07 18.98 12.99
CA LYS A 44 -15.24 18.82 13.88
C LYS A 44 -14.90 18.06 15.16
N ARG A 45 -13.88 17.19 15.14
CA ARG A 45 -13.39 16.42 16.29
C ARG A 45 -12.26 17.14 17.06
N TYR A 46 -11.91 18.37 16.69
CA TYR A 46 -10.76 19.11 17.24
C TYR A 46 -9.43 18.32 17.12
N LYS A 47 -9.32 17.47 16.11
CA LYS A 47 -8.10 16.70 15.80
C LYS A 47 -7.26 17.40 14.73
N GLN A 48 -5.98 17.04 14.68
CA GLN A 48 -5.03 17.58 13.71
C GLN A 48 -5.38 17.13 12.28
N VAL A 49 -5.45 18.09 11.36
CA VAL A 49 -5.74 17.85 9.94
C VAL A 49 -4.51 17.30 9.20
N GLU A 50 -3.32 17.56 9.72
CA GLU A 50 -2.03 17.16 9.14
C GLU A 50 -1.90 15.64 8.94
N LEU A 51 -2.53 14.83 9.81
CA LEU A 51 -2.55 13.37 9.69
C LEU A 51 -3.20 12.91 8.38
N VAL A 52 -4.23 13.63 7.91
CA VAL A 52 -4.91 13.32 6.63
C VAL A 52 -3.94 13.54 5.46
N ASP A 53 -3.16 14.63 5.51
CA ASP A 53 -2.19 14.95 4.46
C ASP A 53 -1.01 13.96 4.47
N GLN A 54 -0.58 13.50 5.64
CA GLN A 54 0.42 12.44 5.78
C GLN A 54 -0.07 11.12 5.16
N VAL A 55 -1.30 10.70 5.43
CA VAL A 55 -1.89 9.48 4.82
C VAL A 55 -1.90 9.59 3.29
N ILE A 56 -2.30 10.74 2.75
CA ILE A 56 -2.30 10.97 1.30
C ILE A 56 -0.88 10.89 0.73
N ALA A 57 0.11 11.45 1.43
CA ALA A 57 1.51 11.38 1.03
C ALA A 57 2.03 9.94 1.02
N TYR A 58 1.80 9.18 2.10
CA TYR A 58 2.21 7.78 2.19
C TYR A 58 1.51 6.89 1.15
N ASP A 59 0.22 7.10 0.87
CA ASP A 59 -0.48 6.35 -0.19
C ASP A 59 0.09 6.65 -1.58
N LYS A 60 0.40 7.92 -1.88
CA LYS A 60 1.08 8.27 -3.15
C LYS A 60 2.45 7.60 -3.26
N LEU A 61 3.26 7.69 -2.22
CA LEU A 61 4.57 7.03 -2.16
C LEU A 61 4.45 5.51 -2.35
N TRP A 62 3.50 4.87 -1.64
CA TRP A 62 3.26 3.44 -1.77
C TRP A 62 2.92 3.05 -3.21
N ARG A 63 2.07 3.82 -3.90
CA ARG A 63 1.73 3.57 -5.31
C ARG A 63 2.93 3.72 -6.24
N THR A 64 3.75 4.75 -6.04
CA THR A 64 4.99 4.95 -6.83
C THR A 64 5.97 3.80 -6.63
N VAL A 65 6.27 3.45 -5.38
CA VAL A 65 7.19 2.34 -5.06
C VAL A 65 6.62 1.02 -5.56
N ARG A 66 5.30 0.85 -5.56
CA ARG A 66 4.66 -0.36 -6.10
C ARG A 66 4.83 -0.45 -7.62
N TYR A 67 4.66 0.66 -8.33
CA TYR A 67 4.93 0.73 -9.76
C TYR A 67 6.40 0.40 -10.08
N GLU A 68 7.33 0.92 -9.28
CA GLU A 68 8.76 0.59 -9.40
C GLU A 68 9.00 -0.92 -9.19
N ALA A 69 8.39 -1.53 -8.16
CA ALA A 69 8.50 -2.97 -7.91
C ALA A 69 8.05 -3.81 -9.12
N ASP A 70 6.91 -3.44 -9.73
CA ASP A 70 6.39 -4.12 -10.92
C ASP A 70 7.31 -3.92 -12.14
N ALA A 71 7.93 -2.74 -12.27
CA ALA A 71 8.91 -2.48 -13.32
C ALA A 71 10.19 -3.32 -13.15
N TRP A 72 10.71 -3.47 -11.93
CA TRP A 72 11.83 -4.37 -11.65
C TRP A 72 11.52 -5.84 -11.94
N ASN A 73 10.32 -6.30 -11.61
CA ASN A 73 9.87 -7.66 -11.94
C ASN A 73 9.83 -7.89 -13.46
N LYS A 74 9.40 -6.90 -14.25
CA LYS A 74 9.44 -6.97 -15.72
C LYS A 74 10.87 -7.12 -16.24
N ILE A 75 11.80 -6.33 -15.70
CA ILE A 75 13.23 -6.39 -16.08
C ILE A 75 13.82 -7.76 -15.71
N LYS A 76 13.52 -8.30 -14.52
CA LYS A 76 13.96 -9.64 -14.11
C LYS A 76 13.50 -10.73 -15.08
N ASN A 77 12.22 -10.67 -15.47
CA ASN A 77 11.65 -11.63 -16.42
C ASN A 77 12.29 -11.49 -17.80
N LEU A 78 12.58 -10.26 -18.24
CA LEU A 78 13.30 -10.00 -19.48
C LEU A 78 14.71 -10.60 -19.46
N SER A 79 15.48 -10.34 -18.39
CA SER A 79 16.82 -10.91 -18.20
C SER A 79 16.81 -12.44 -18.26
N SER A 80 15.83 -13.07 -17.60
CA SER A 80 15.66 -14.53 -17.63
C SER A 80 15.38 -15.05 -19.05
N ARG A 81 14.48 -14.39 -19.81
CA ARG A 81 14.17 -14.75 -21.19
C ARG A 81 15.40 -14.64 -22.10
N THR A 82 16.15 -13.55 -22.02
CA THR A 82 17.39 -13.36 -22.80
C THR A 82 18.45 -14.42 -22.49
N VAL A 83 18.56 -14.89 -21.24
CA VAL A 83 19.48 -15.99 -20.89
C VAL A 83 19.04 -17.28 -21.56
N THR A 84 17.75 -17.60 -21.56
CA THR A 84 17.23 -18.80 -22.23
C THR A 84 17.47 -18.75 -23.75
N GLU A 85 17.23 -17.60 -24.38
CA GLU A 85 17.47 -17.39 -25.81
C GLU A 85 18.95 -17.57 -26.17
N LYS A 86 19.87 -16.95 -25.42
CA LYS A 86 21.33 -17.09 -25.63
C LYS A 86 21.82 -18.52 -25.42
N LYS A 87 21.28 -19.23 -24.43
CA LYS A 87 21.59 -20.66 -24.21
C LYS A 87 21.09 -21.55 -25.34
N GLN A 88 19.91 -21.27 -25.89
CA GLN A 88 19.38 -21.99 -27.06
C GLN A 88 20.20 -21.73 -28.32
N ALA A 89 20.73 -20.51 -28.48
CA ALA A 89 21.62 -20.13 -29.58
C ALA A 89 23.04 -20.75 -29.49
N LYS A 90 23.35 -21.49 -28.41
CA LYS A 90 24.68 -22.06 -28.13
C LYS A 90 25.80 -21.00 -28.13
N GLU A 91 25.49 -19.78 -27.70
CA GLU A 91 26.51 -18.77 -27.45
C GLU A 91 27.41 -19.20 -26.28
N ASN A 92 28.71 -18.86 -26.34
CA ASN A 92 29.65 -19.18 -25.27
C ASN A 92 29.26 -18.43 -23.99
N ASP A 93 29.31 -19.11 -22.83
CA ASP A 93 28.90 -18.55 -21.54
C ASP A 93 29.71 -17.29 -21.11
N GLY A 94 30.87 -17.06 -21.72
CA GLY A 94 31.81 -15.99 -21.39
C GLY A 94 32.62 -16.30 -20.12
N ASP A 95 33.81 -15.73 -19.99
CA ASP A 95 34.74 -16.08 -18.90
C ASP A 95 34.71 -15.12 -17.69
N SER A 96 34.19 -13.89 -17.85
CA SER A 96 34.20 -12.88 -16.77
C SER A 96 32.80 -12.55 -16.25
N GLU A 97 32.67 -12.54 -14.93
CA GLU A 97 31.47 -12.12 -14.18
C GLU A 97 31.48 -10.61 -13.84
N GLU A 98 32.59 -9.93 -14.13
CA GLU A 98 32.78 -8.54 -13.75
C GLU A 98 32.04 -7.60 -14.70
N PHE A 99 31.33 -6.64 -14.10
CA PHE A 99 30.88 -5.43 -14.80
C PHE A 99 31.99 -4.39 -14.72
N ASN A 100 32.06 -3.49 -15.71
CA ASN A 100 32.86 -2.27 -15.55
C ASN A 100 32.43 -1.58 -14.24
N LYS A 101 33.42 -1.16 -13.43
CA LYS A 101 33.28 -0.78 -12.01
C LYS A 101 32.26 0.34 -11.72
N ASP A 102 31.73 1.00 -12.74
CA ASP A 102 30.77 2.10 -12.66
C ASP A 102 29.32 1.68 -13.02
N PHE A 103 28.99 0.38 -12.99
CA PHE A 103 27.63 -0.06 -13.30
C PHE A 103 26.66 0.20 -12.14
N THR A 104 25.94 1.33 -12.22
CA THR A 104 24.77 1.58 -11.38
C THR A 104 23.55 0.92 -12.02
N ILE A 105 22.87 0.06 -11.26
CA ILE A 105 21.67 -0.64 -11.71
C ILE A 105 20.51 0.36 -11.69
N SER A 106 20.11 0.86 -12.84
CA SER A 106 18.97 1.77 -12.98
C SER A 106 17.97 1.20 -13.99
N LEU A 107 16.67 1.39 -13.72
CA LEU A 107 15.61 0.86 -14.58
C LEU A 107 15.74 1.30 -16.04
N GLU A 108 16.22 2.53 -16.27
CA GLU A 108 16.34 3.12 -17.61
C GLU A 108 17.47 2.50 -18.45
N ILE A 109 18.47 1.91 -17.78
CA ILE A 109 19.66 1.36 -18.43
C ILE A 109 19.39 -0.07 -18.93
N ILE A 110 18.54 -0.83 -18.24
CA ILE A 110 18.32 -2.26 -18.51
C ILE A 110 17.23 -2.44 -19.55
N ASN A 111 17.63 -2.27 -20.82
CA ASN A 111 16.78 -2.53 -21.99
C ASN A 111 17.22 -3.81 -22.72
N ALA A 112 16.35 -4.32 -23.60
CA ALA A 112 16.65 -5.53 -24.39
C ALA A 112 17.95 -5.40 -25.20
N GLU A 113 18.24 -4.21 -25.75
CA GLU A 113 19.49 -3.93 -26.47
C GLU A 113 20.73 -4.00 -25.59
N PHE A 114 20.61 -3.61 -24.31
CA PHE A 114 21.70 -3.69 -23.35
C PHE A 114 21.97 -5.14 -22.96
N LEU A 115 20.91 -5.91 -22.68
CA LEU A 115 21.00 -7.33 -22.37
C LEU A 115 21.58 -8.15 -23.52
N ALA A 116 21.30 -7.79 -24.77
CA ALA A 116 21.86 -8.47 -25.94
C ALA A 116 23.40 -8.37 -26.03
N LYS A 117 23.98 -7.26 -25.55
CA LYS A 117 25.43 -6.98 -25.56
C LYS A 117 26.20 -7.73 -24.46
N LEU A 118 25.52 -8.21 -23.43
CA LEU A 118 26.14 -8.87 -22.28
C LEU A 118 26.33 -10.37 -22.51
N THR A 119 27.29 -10.96 -21.79
CA THR A 119 27.50 -12.40 -21.73
C THR A 119 26.50 -13.09 -20.78
N ILE A 120 26.34 -14.40 -20.92
CA ILE A 120 25.39 -15.17 -20.10
C ILE A 120 25.73 -15.05 -18.60
N LYS A 121 27.00 -15.19 -18.21
CA LYS A 121 27.45 -15.03 -16.81
C LYS A 121 27.16 -13.64 -16.25
N GLN A 122 27.37 -12.58 -17.04
CA GLN A 122 27.05 -11.21 -16.64
C GLN A 122 25.54 -11.04 -16.41
N ILE A 123 24.68 -11.54 -17.30
CA ILE A 123 23.22 -11.42 -17.13
C ILE A 123 22.74 -12.19 -15.89
N ILE A 124 23.33 -13.35 -15.58
CA ILE A 124 23.04 -14.09 -14.34
C ILE A 124 23.43 -13.26 -13.11
N ARG A 125 24.63 -12.66 -13.10
CA ARG A 125 25.04 -11.77 -12.02
C ARG A 125 24.10 -10.57 -11.89
N LEU A 126 23.70 -9.95 -12.99
CA LEU A 126 22.71 -8.87 -13.01
C LEU A 126 21.39 -9.31 -12.37
N SER A 127 20.90 -10.51 -12.70
CA SER A 127 19.68 -11.06 -12.10
C SER A 127 19.78 -11.18 -10.58
N THR A 128 20.92 -11.64 -10.06
CA THR A 128 21.11 -11.72 -8.59
C THR A 128 21.07 -10.34 -7.94
N LEU A 129 21.59 -9.31 -8.62
CA LEU A 129 21.55 -7.95 -8.08
C LEU A 129 20.14 -7.34 -8.16
N ILE A 130 19.41 -7.58 -9.26
CA ILE A 130 18.00 -7.19 -9.38
C ILE A 130 17.17 -7.85 -8.27
N ASP A 131 17.43 -9.12 -7.94
CA ASP A 131 16.75 -9.80 -6.84
C ASP A 131 16.97 -9.10 -5.50
N THR A 132 18.20 -8.68 -5.20
CA THR A 132 18.48 -7.91 -3.97
C THR A 132 17.77 -6.56 -3.95
N GLU A 133 17.66 -5.86 -5.09
CA GLU A 133 16.92 -4.60 -5.16
C GLU A 133 15.40 -4.79 -5.03
N ILE A 134 14.84 -5.84 -5.63
CA ILE A 134 13.43 -6.21 -5.46
C ILE A 134 13.13 -6.46 -3.98
N GLU A 135 14.02 -7.15 -3.26
CA GLU A 135 13.86 -7.41 -1.82
C GLU A 135 13.87 -6.12 -1.00
N LYS A 136 14.81 -5.20 -1.26
CA LYS A 136 14.83 -3.86 -0.63
C LYS A 136 13.55 -3.08 -0.89
N ILE A 137 13.02 -3.13 -2.11
CA ILE A 137 11.78 -2.43 -2.47
C ILE A 137 10.57 -3.06 -1.76
N LYS A 138 10.51 -4.38 -1.65
CA LYS A 138 9.48 -5.08 -0.89
C LYS A 138 9.48 -4.67 0.59
N GLU A 139 10.66 -4.60 1.20
CA GLU A 139 10.79 -4.10 2.58
C GLU A 139 10.31 -2.65 2.72
N LYS A 140 10.66 -1.78 1.77
CA LYS A 140 10.18 -0.38 1.74
C LYS A 140 8.66 -0.32 1.62
N LEU A 141 8.04 -1.15 0.77
CA LEU A 141 6.59 -1.20 0.63
C LEU A 141 5.90 -1.56 1.94
N ILE A 142 6.40 -2.58 2.64
CA ILE A 142 5.85 -3.01 3.94
C ILE A 142 5.98 -1.89 4.98
N LYS A 143 7.12 -1.20 5.02
CA LYS A 143 7.33 -0.06 5.94
C LYS A 143 6.35 1.07 5.67
N ILE A 144 6.21 1.51 4.42
CA ILE A 144 5.29 2.58 4.03
C ILE A 144 3.84 2.17 4.29
N GLU A 145 3.49 0.91 4.04
CA GLU A 145 2.16 0.37 4.33
C GLU A 145 1.84 0.42 5.83
N ASN A 146 2.79 0.03 6.68
CA ASN A 146 2.63 0.10 8.12
C ASN A 146 2.50 1.55 8.61
N GLU A 147 3.34 2.47 8.12
CA GLU A 147 3.26 3.90 8.45
C GLU A 147 1.93 4.51 8.02
N ARG A 148 1.48 4.20 6.79
CA ARG A 148 0.15 4.60 6.29
C ARG A 148 -0.96 4.06 7.17
N ASN A 149 -0.91 2.77 7.52
CA ASN A 149 -1.96 2.13 8.32
C ASN A 149 -1.98 2.67 9.76
N MET A 150 -0.82 2.93 10.37
CA MET A 150 -0.72 3.61 11.67
C MET A 150 -1.39 4.97 11.64
N ALA A 151 -1.09 5.80 10.63
CA ALA A 151 -1.72 7.10 10.47
C ALA A 151 -3.23 6.98 10.23
N LEU A 152 -3.68 5.97 9.46
CA LEU A 152 -5.11 5.71 9.25
C LEU A 152 -5.83 5.28 10.54
N TYR A 153 -5.20 4.49 11.41
CA TYR A 153 -5.80 4.07 12.69
C TYR A 153 -6.09 5.25 13.62
N GLU A 154 -5.29 6.32 13.55
CA GLU A 154 -5.53 7.54 14.33
C GLU A 154 -6.72 8.36 13.83
N ILE A 155 -7.07 8.20 12.54
CA ILE A 155 -8.20 8.86 11.90
C ILE A 155 -9.48 8.11 12.22
N GLY A 156 -10.36 8.75 12.99
CA GLY A 156 -11.67 8.20 13.32
C GLY A 156 -12.67 8.31 12.17
N ASN A 157 -13.72 7.50 12.22
CA ASN A 157 -14.81 7.51 11.24
C ASN A 157 -15.43 8.90 11.00
N LEU A 158 -16.04 9.09 9.82
CA LEU A 158 -16.71 10.32 9.44
C LEU A 158 -17.80 10.70 10.46
N VAL A 159 -17.81 11.97 10.88
CA VAL A 159 -18.82 12.51 11.80
C VAL A 159 -20.12 12.78 11.03
N HIS A 160 -21.22 12.17 11.46
CA HIS A 160 -22.55 12.44 10.91
C HIS A 160 -23.02 13.87 11.27
N GLU A 161 -23.80 14.51 10.40
CA GLU A 161 -24.25 15.90 10.56
C GLU A 161 -25.05 16.16 11.84
N SER A 162 -25.72 15.13 12.37
CA SER A 162 -26.51 15.21 13.61
C SER A 162 -25.68 15.16 14.89
N VAL A 163 -24.36 14.91 14.82
CA VAL A 163 -23.52 14.81 16.01
C VAL A 163 -23.21 16.23 16.52
N PRO A 164 -23.60 16.55 17.76
CA PRO A 164 -23.32 17.85 18.35
C PRO A 164 -21.81 18.05 18.51
N ILE A 165 -21.32 19.19 18.02
CA ILE A 165 -19.91 19.58 18.08
C ILE A 165 -19.71 20.38 19.36
N SER A 166 -19.10 19.77 20.39
CA SER A 166 -18.74 20.44 21.64
C SER A 166 -17.44 19.84 22.19
N ASP A 167 -16.49 20.70 22.54
CA ASP A 167 -15.20 20.32 23.17
C ASP A 167 -15.31 20.14 24.70
N ASN A 168 -16.39 20.65 25.28
CA ASN A 168 -16.66 20.52 26.71
C ASN A 168 -17.64 19.37 26.96
N GLU A 169 -17.24 18.39 27.76
CA GLU A 169 -18.09 17.29 28.28
C GLU A 169 -19.14 17.78 29.31
N VAL A 170 -19.75 18.95 29.08
CA VAL A 170 -20.84 19.46 29.90
C VAL A 170 -22.04 19.74 29.01
N LYS A 171 -22.82 18.69 28.76
CA LYS A 171 -24.30 18.69 28.56
C LYS A 171 -24.70 17.50 27.70
N TYR A 172 -24.87 16.32 28.30
CA TYR A 172 -25.97 15.40 27.98
C TYR A 172 -26.33 14.55 29.21
N THR A 173 -26.58 15.19 30.35
CA THR A 173 -27.38 14.58 31.42
C THR A 173 -28.80 15.10 31.31
N PHE A 174 -29.59 14.62 30.34
CA PHE A 174 -31.03 14.43 30.57
C PHE A 174 -31.72 13.67 29.43
N CYS A 175 -32.62 12.78 29.86
CA CYS A 175 -33.75 12.21 29.14
C CYS A 175 -33.47 10.99 28.22
N HIS A 176 -33.48 9.77 28.81
CA HIS A 176 -34.51 8.76 28.48
C HIS A 176 -34.49 7.51 29.40
N ILE A 177 -34.56 7.67 30.73
CA ILE A 177 -34.90 6.55 31.63
C ILE A 177 -35.94 7.03 32.65
N SER A 178 -37.13 7.40 32.19
CA SER A 178 -38.25 7.78 33.08
C SER A 178 -39.57 7.08 32.76
N THR A 179 -39.54 5.87 32.18
CA THR A 179 -40.79 5.11 31.94
C THR A 179 -40.74 3.61 32.23
N CYS A 180 -39.63 3.03 32.72
CA CYS A 180 -39.57 1.57 32.97
C CYS A 180 -39.59 1.14 34.45
N LEU A 181 -39.75 2.05 35.42
CA LEU A 181 -39.72 1.72 36.86
C LEU A 181 -41.05 1.89 37.61
N PHE A 182 -42.19 1.99 36.90
CA PHE A 182 -43.51 2.12 37.56
C PHE A 182 -44.46 0.93 37.37
N THR A 183 -44.00 -0.21 36.85
CA THR A 183 -44.84 -1.40 36.60
C THR A 183 -44.28 -2.70 37.20
N ILE A 184 -43.61 -2.64 38.36
CA ILE A 184 -43.20 -3.83 39.13
C ILE A 184 -43.74 -3.82 40.59
N PHE A 185 -44.58 -2.86 40.99
CA PHE A 185 -45.04 -2.75 42.39
C PHE A 185 -46.56 -2.86 42.63
N ILE A 186 -47.34 -3.45 41.71
CA ILE A 186 -48.76 -3.77 41.95
C ILE A 186 -49.13 -5.15 41.35
N VAL A 187 -48.48 -6.23 41.79
CA VAL A 187 -49.09 -7.57 41.83
C VAL A 187 -48.46 -8.32 43.00
N GLY A 188 -48.91 -8.02 44.20
CA GLY A 188 -48.35 -8.61 45.41
C GLY A 188 -49.06 -8.16 46.67
N PHE A 189 -50.39 -8.10 46.66
CA PHE A 189 -51.25 -8.10 47.84
C PHE A 189 -52.71 -8.21 47.37
N GLN A 190 -53.21 -9.45 47.21
CA GLN A 190 -54.45 -9.97 47.81
C GLN A 190 -54.69 -11.42 47.38
#